data_AF-B2U8W2-F1
#
_entry.id   AF-B2U8W2-F1
#
_cell.length_a   1.000
_cell.length_b   1.000
_cell.length_c   1.000
_cell.angle_alpha   90.00
_cell.angle_beta   90.00
_cell.angle_gamma   90.00
#
_symmetry.space_group_name_H-M   'P 1'
#
loop_
_entity.id
_entity.type
_entity.pdbx_description
1 polymer ?
#
loop_
_entity_poly.entity_id
_entity_poly.type
_entity_poly.pdbx_seq_one_letter_code
_entity_poly.pdbx_strand_id
1 'polypeptide(L)'
;MSTQAEKALAACLEYDRWMREIAGLSAKIGTPPSGCSNAVMTEFGYHVPNGGTHLDEVFRGYDEDGAYEPVHHHWSPQEAIEILDGCPHCSAVYAAIQARKLARQELGITKRKIRAIARATGRNAGGEE
;
A
#
# COMPACT_ATOMS: atom_id res chain seq x y z
N MET A 1 31.09 11.68 11.53
CA MET A 1 30.27 11.98 10.34
C MET A 1 30.32 10.75 9.44
N SER A 2 29.21 10.28 8.86
CA SER A 2 29.27 9.11 7.96
C SER A 2 29.85 9.47 6.60
N THR A 3 30.65 8.55 6.05
CA THR A 3 31.24 8.67 4.71
C THR A 3 30.16 8.55 3.64
N GLN A 4 30.45 8.97 2.39
CA GLN A 4 29.50 8.79 1.30
C GLN A 4 29.20 7.32 1.01
N ALA A 5 30.21 6.45 1.11
CA ALA A 5 30.04 5.00 0.93
C ALA A 5 29.08 4.41 1.98
N GLU A 6 29.20 4.83 3.25
CA GLU A 6 28.30 4.42 4.32
C GLU A 6 26.86 4.91 4.08
N LYS A 7 26.68 6.15 3.62
CA LYS A 7 25.36 6.69 3.26
C LYS A 7 24.73 5.92 2.09
N ALA A 8 25.52 5.58 1.08
CA ALA A 8 25.07 4.81 -0.07
C ALA A 8 24.64 3.40 0.35
N LEU A 9 25.47 2.71 1.16
CA LEU A 9 25.16 1.37 1.67
C LEU A 9 23.87 1.38 2.51
N ALA A 10 23.72 2.34 3.43
CA ALA A 10 22.52 2.48 4.24
C ALA A 10 21.26 2.69 3.38
N ALA A 11 21.34 3.53 2.34
CA ALA A 11 20.21 3.76 1.45
C ALA A 11 19.85 2.53 0.60
N CYS A 12 20.83 1.72 0.19
CA CYS A 12 20.60 0.46 -0.51
C CYS A 12 19.95 -0.59 0.41
N LEU A 13 20.37 -0.67 1.68
CA LEU A 13 19.74 -1.55 2.67
C LEU A 13 18.29 -1.15 2.96
N GLU A 14 18.02 0.15 3.10
CA GLU A 14 16.65 0.67 3.20
C GLU A 14 15.81 0.27 1.98
N TYR A 15 16.37 0.37 0.78
CA TYR A 15 15.68 0.01 -0.45
C TYR A 15 15.29 -1.47 -0.48
N ASP A 16 16.24 -2.37 -0.18
CA ASP A 16 15.98 -3.81 -0.15
C ASP A 16 14.94 -4.18 0.91
N ARG A 17 15.03 -3.58 2.10
CA ARG A 17 14.01 -3.73 3.16
C ARG A 17 12.62 -3.39 2.64
N TRP A 18 12.45 -2.22 2.01
CA TRP A 18 11.13 -1.80 1.52
C TRP A 18 10.61 -2.67 0.37
N MET A 19 11.49 -3.17 -0.49
CA MET A 19 11.11 -4.12 -1.55
C MET A 19 10.57 -5.43 -0.95
N ARG A 20 11.25 -5.98 0.07
CA ARG A 20 10.79 -7.19 0.77
C ARG A 20 9.47 -6.96 1.51
N GLU A 21 9.33 -5.82 2.18
CA GLU A 21 8.09 -5.45 2.88
C GLU A 21 6.90 -5.37 1.91
N ILE A 22 7.08 -4.70 0.76
CA ILE A 22 6.04 -4.60 -0.27
C ILE A 22 5.66 -5.98 -0.83
N ALA A 23 6.65 -6.87 -1.02
CA ALA A 23 6.39 -8.23 -1.48
C ALA A 23 5.59 -9.03 -0.43
N GLY A 24 5.99 -8.98 0.83
CA GLY A 24 5.30 -9.64 1.93
C GLY A 24 3.87 -9.15 2.12
N LEU A 25 3.66 -7.83 2.05
CA LEU A 25 2.33 -7.23 2.12
C LEU A 25 1.48 -7.59 0.89
N SER A 26 2.07 -7.67 -0.31
CA SER A 26 1.33 -8.09 -1.50
C SER A 26 0.86 -9.54 -1.43
N ALA A 27 1.66 -10.44 -0.83
CA ALA A 27 1.25 -11.81 -0.57
C ALA A 27 0.08 -11.89 0.44
N LYS A 28 0.12 -11.08 1.51
CA LYS A 28 -0.98 -10.97 2.48
C LYS A 28 -2.28 -10.48 1.83
N ILE A 29 -2.20 -9.52 0.91
CA ILE A 29 -3.36 -8.98 0.19
C ILE A 29 -3.91 -9.99 -0.83
N GLY A 30 -3.02 -10.72 -1.53
CA GLY A 30 -3.41 -11.70 -2.54
C GLY A 30 -4.01 -12.99 -1.98
N THR A 31 -3.97 -13.18 -0.65
CA THR A 31 -4.69 -14.27 0.00
C THR A 31 -6.15 -13.83 0.11
N PRO A 32 -7.11 -14.49 -0.59
CA PRO A 32 -8.50 -14.06 -0.57
C PRO A 32 -9.02 -14.02 0.86
N PRO A 33 -9.94 -13.11 1.20
CA PRO A 33 -10.60 -13.08 2.50
C PRO A 33 -11.55 -14.28 2.58
N SER A 34 -10.98 -15.46 2.70
CA SER A 34 -11.62 -16.77 2.75
C SER A 34 -12.51 -16.94 3.97
N GLY A 35 -12.45 -16.01 4.92
CA GLY A 35 -13.36 -15.91 6.06
C GLY A 35 -14.21 -14.63 6.08
N CYS A 36 -14.32 -13.89 4.97
CA CYS A 36 -15.38 -12.89 4.88
C CYS A 36 -16.73 -13.60 4.86
N SER A 37 -17.67 -13.22 5.72
CA SER A 37 -19.03 -13.79 5.75
C SER A 37 -19.79 -13.63 4.42
N ASN A 38 -19.41 -12.65 3.60
CA ASN A 38 -20.00 -12.43 2.27
C ASN A 38 -19.33 -13.30 1.20
N ALA A 39 -18.24 -14.00 1.51
CA ALA A 39 -17.57 -14.92 0.61
C ALA A 39 -18.01 -16.36 0.90
N VAL A 40 -18.54 -17.04 -0.11
CA VAL A 40 -18.98 -18.42 -0.08
C VAL A 40 -18.02 -19.25 -0.92
N MET A 41 -17.58 -20.39 -0.40
CA MET A 41 -16.76 -21.33 -1.17
C MET A 41 -17.67 -22.21 -2.03
N THR A 42 -17.44 -22.23 -3.33
CA THR A 42 -18.13 -23.10 -4.30
C THR A 42 -17.16 -24.13 -4.88
N GLU A 43 -17.67 -25.12 -5.61
CA GLU A 43 -16.84 -26.13 -6.30
C GLU A 43 -15.87 -25.54 -7.34
N PHE A 44 -16.11 -24.29 -7.77
CA PHE A 44 -15.28 -23.56 -8.73
C PHE A 44 -14.37 -22.50 -8.07
N GLY A 45 -14.35 -22.41 -6.74
CA GLY A 45 -13.58 -21.43 -5.97
C GLY A 45 -14.44 -20.45 -5.17
N TYR A 46 -13.84 -19.33 -4.76
CA TYR A 46 -14.50 -18.30 -3.96
C TYR A 46 -15.53 -17.53 -4.80
N HIS A 47 -16.76 -17.43 -4.28
CA HIS A 47 -17.86 -16.69 -4.86
C HIS A 47 -18.43 -15.70 -3.84
N VAL A 48 -18.87 -14.52 -4.30
CA VAL A 48 -19.46 -13.48 -3.44
C VAL A 48 -20.87 -13.20 -3.94
N PRO A 49 -21.91 -13.76 -3.30
CA PRO A 49 -23.29 -13.73 -3.84
C PRO A 49 -23.89 -12.32 -3.94
N ASN A 50 -23.50 -11.41 -3.03
CA ASN A 50 -24.11 -10.08 -2.88
C ASN A 50 -23.30 -8.93 -3.50
N GLY A 51 -22.47 -9.21 -4.51
CA GLY A 51 -21.82 -8.16 -5.32
C GLY A 51 -20.63 -7.44 -4.67
N GLY A 52 -20.05 -7.97 -3.58
CA GLY A 52 -18.80 -7.48 -3.00
C GLY A 52 -18.54 -7.95 -1.56
N THR A 53 -17.27 -8.01 -1.18
CA THR A 53 -16.83 -8.06 0.21
C THR A 53 -16.95 -6.68 0.86
N HIS A 54 -16.91 -6.59 2.20
CA HIS A 54 -16.82 -5.28 2.88
C HIS A 54 -15.62 -4.45 2.39
N LEU A 55 -14.56 -5.11 1.92
CA LEU A 55 -13.40 -4.43 1.34
C LEU A 55 -13.74 -3.78 -0.02
N ASP A 56 -14.59 -4.43 -0.82
CA ASP A 56 -15.08 -3.87 -2.08
C ASP A 56 -15.97 -2.66 -1.84
N GLU A 57 -16.76 -2.65 -0.77
CA GLU A 57 -17.54 -1.48 -0.35
C GLU A 57 -16.65 -0.29 0.03
N VAL A 58 -15.61 -0.54 0.85
CA VAL A 58 -14.63 0.50 1.22
C VAL A 58 -13.95 1.10 -0.01
N PHE A 59 -13.51 0.28 -0.97
CA PHE A 59 -12.82 0.79 -2.15
C PHE A 59 -13.74 1.29 -3.25
N ARG A 60 -15.00 0.85 -3.26
CA ARG A 60 -16.03 1.39 -4.16
C ARG A 60 -16.34 2.82 -3.81
N GLY A 61 -16.31 3.22 -2.54
CA GLY A 61 -16.68 4.57 -2.12
C GLY A 61 -18.19 4.80 -2.17
N TYR A 62 -18.60 6.05 -2.22
CA TYR A 62 -20.01 6.44 -2.31
C TYR A 62 -20.19 7.63 -3.26
N ASP A 63 -21.38 7.75 -3.82
CA ASP A 63 -21.77 8.93 -4.59
C ASP A 63 -22.58 9.87 -3.68
N GLU A 64 -22.32 11.17 -3.75
CA GLU A 64 -23.02 12.16 -2.92
C GLU A 64 -24.47 12.35 -3.41
N ASP A 65 -25.43 11.96 -2.58
CA ASP A 65 -26.85 12.13 -2.86
C ASP A 65 -27.23 13.61 -2.87
N GLY A 66 -27.78 14.08 -4.00
CA GLY A 66 -28.32 15.44 -4.14
C GLY A 66 -27.43 16.43 -4.88
N ALA A 67 -26.26 16.01 -5.38
CA ALA A 67 -25.46 16.81 -6.30
C ALA A 67 -26.08 16.82 -7.71
N TYR A 68 -26.02 17.97 -8.40
CA TYR A 68 -26.52 18.12 -9.78
C TYR A 68 -25.76 17.21 -10.78
N GLU A 69 -24.48 16.94 -10.48
CA GLU A 69 -23.67 15.90 -11.12
C GLU A 69 -23.18 14.92 -10.04
N PRO A 70 -23.13 13.61 -10.31
CA PRO A 70 -22.64 12.65 -9.33
C PRO A 70 -21.18 12.96 -8.96
N VAL A 71 -20.94 13.31 -7.70
CA VAL A 71 -19.59 13.45 -7.16
C VAL A 71 -19.25 12.16 -6.42
N HIS A 72 -18.22 11.48 -6.93
CA HIS A 72 -17.72 10.26 -6.32
C HIS A 72 -16.75 10.58 -5.18
N HIS A 73 -17.00 10.01 -4.00
CA HIS A 73 -16.17 10.19 -2.81
C HIS A 73 -15.59 8.87 -2.32
N HIS A 74 -14.42 8.96 -1.69
CA HIS A 74 -13.82 7.84 -0.98
C HIS A 74 -14.07 7.97 0.51
N TRP A 75 -14.35 6.84 1.16
CA TRP A 75 -14.44 6.78 2.61
C TRP A 75 -13.16 7.26 3.27
N SER A 76 -13.32 8.02 4.34
CA SER A 76 -12.19 8.35 5.22
C SER A 76 -11.64 7.07 5.87
N PRO A 77 -10.39 7.08 6.37
CA PRO A 77 -9.83 5.92 7.06
C PRO A 77 -10.66 5.45 8.25
N GLN A 78 -11.37 6.36 8.92
CA GLN A 78 -12.22 6.07 10.07
C GLN A 78 -13.49 5.33 9.62
N GLU A 79 -14.21 5.87 8.64
CA GLU A 79 -15.41 5.23 8.07
C GLU A 79 -15.08 3.89 7.42
N ALA A 80 -13.91 3.78 6.76
CA ALA A 80 -13.43 2.51 6.25
C ALA A 80 -13.23 1.46 7.34
N ILE A 81 -12.82 1.84 8.55
CA ILE A 81 -12.72 0.90 9.68
C ILE A 81 -14.11 0.50 10.17
N GLU A 82 -15.05 1.44 10.21
CA GLU A 82 -16.45 1.18 10.62
C GLU A 82 -17.16 0.23 9.66
N ILE A 83 -16.98 0.38 8.35
CA ILE A 83 -17.52 -0.55 7.33
C ILE A 83 -16.91 -1.96 7.47
N LEU A 84 -15.65 -2.03 7.90
CA LEU A 84 -14.94 -3.28 8.09
C LEU A 84 -15.17 -3.89 9.48
N ASP A 85 -15.87 -3.17 10.37
CA ASP A 85 -16.13 -3.62 11.71
C ASP A 85 -16.99 -4.90 11.68
N GLY A 86 -16.57 -5.90 12.46
CA GLY A 86 -17.17 -7.23 12.41
C GLY A 86 -16.61 -8.20 11.35
N CYS A 87 -15.71 -7.77 10.45
CA CYS A 87 -14.99 -8.69 9.55
C CYS A 87 -13.46 -8.65 9.75
N PRO A 88 -12.89 -9.52 10.62
CA PRO A 88 -11.45 -9.59 10.88
C PRO A 88 -10.60 -9.83 9.63
N HIS A 89 -11.15 -10.51 8.63
CA HIS A 89 -10.45 -10.82 7.39
C HIS A 89 -10.31 -9.58 6.50
N CYS A 90 -11.40 -8.85 6.28
CA CYS A 90 -11.37 -7.64 5.46
C CYS A 90 -10.58 -6.52 6.17
N SER A 91 -10.68 -6.40 7.50
CA SER A 91 -9.87 -5.43 8.26
C SER A 91 -8.36 -5.73 8.19
N ALA A 92 -7.96 -7.00 8.27
CA ALA A 92 -6.56 -7.40 8.11
C ALA A 92 -6.03 -7.10 6.69
N VAL A 93 -6.82 -7.36 5.65
CA VAL A 93 -6.44 -7.04 4.26
C VAL A 93 -6.36 -5.52 4.07
N TYR A 94 -7.32 -4.76 4.60
CA TYR A 94 -7.27 -3.30 4.55
C TYR A 94 -6.02 -2.74 5.24
N ALA A 95 -5.68 -3.24 6.43
CA ALA A 95 -4.46 -2.86 7.13
C ALA A 95 -3.20 -3.18 6.30
N ALA A 96 -3.15 -4.33 5.63
CA ALA A 96 -2.06 -4.69 4.73
C ALA A 96 -1.97 -3.76 3.50
N ILE A 97 -3.11 -3.32 2.95
CA ILE A 97 -3.15 -2.34 1.86
C ILE A 97 -2.61 -0.99 2.32
N GLN A 98 -3.04 -0.49 3.48
CA GLN A 98 -2.55 0.77 4.04
C GLN A 98 -1.04 0.71 4.34
N ALA A 99 -0.58 -0.37 4.96
CA ALA A 99 0.85 -0.60 5.19
C ALA A 99 1.64 -0.62 3.88
N ARG A 100 1.09 -1.22 2.81
CA ARG A 100 1.76 -1.27 1.50
C ARG A 100 1.84 0.12 0.85
N LYS A 101 0.80 0.94 1.02
CA LYS A 101 0.79 2.34 0.55
C LYS A 101 1.91 3.14 1.22
N LEU A 102 2.04 3.03 2.54
CA LEU A 102 3.11 3.66 3.31
C LEU A 102 4.50 3.14 2.90
N ALA A 103 4.68 1.82 2.78
CA ALA A 103 5.95 1.23 2.34
C ALA A 103 6.37 1.71 0.94
N ARG A 104 5.42 1.90 0.01
CA ARG A 104 5.68 2.48 -1.32
C ARG A 104 6.11 3.94 -1.24
N GLN A 105 5.50 4.72 -0.35
CA GLN A 105 5.90 6.11 -0.10
C GLN A 105 7.34 6.18 0.42
N GLU A 106 7.68 5.36 1.41
CA GLU A 106 9.02 5.26 1.97
C GLU A 106 10.05 4.79 0.95
N LEU A 107 9.72 3.78 0.12
CA LEU A 107 10.55 3.38 -1.00
C LEU A 107 10.81 4.55 -1.97
N GLY A 108 9.80 5.38 -2.23
CA GLY A 108 9.93 6.59 -3.03
C GLY A 108 10.90 7.61 -2.43
N ILE A 109 10.85 7.81 -1.11
CA ILE A 109 11.80 8.64 -0.36
C ILE A 109 13.22 8.06 -0.48
N THR A 110 13.41 6.78 -0.23
CA THR A 110 14.72 6.11 -0.33
C THR A 110 15.30 6.21 -1.75
N LYS A 111 14.50 6.03 -2.80
CA LYS A 111 14.94 6.25 -4.19
C LYS A 111 15.44 7.68 -4.43
N ARG A 112 14.77 8.69 -3.85
CA ARG A 112 15.23 10.08 -3.93
C ARG A 112 16.54 10.29 -3.17
N LYS A 113 16.69 9.69 -1.97
CA LYS A 113 17.96 9.72 -1.21
C LYS A 113 19.12 9.14 -2.03
N ILE A 114 18.94 7.97 -2.65
CA ILE A 114 19.97 7.34 -3.50
C ILE A 114 20.39 8.26 -4.65
N ARG A 115 19.42 8.87 -5.36
CA ARG A 115 19.71 9.83 -6.44
C ARG A 115 20.48 11.05 -5.94
N ALA A 116 20.14 11.56 -4.75
CA ALA A 116 20.85 12.70 -4.16
C ALA A 116 22.31 12.35 -3.84
N ILE A 117 22.55 11.16 -3.28
CA ILE A 117 23.91 10.67 -3.01
C ILE A 117 24.69 10.55 -4.33
N ALA A 118 24.12 9.88 -5.34
CA ALA A 118 24.78 9.71 -6.63
C ALA A 118 25.16 11.05 -7.28
N ARG A 119 24.28 12.06 -7.21
CA ARG A 119 24.57 13.41 -7.70
C ARG A 119 25.66 14.13 -6.90
N ALA A 120 25.76 13.88 -5.59
CA ALA A 120 26.81 14.44 -4.76
C ALA A 120 28.16 13.78 -5.05
N THR A 121 28.18 12.46 -5.30
CA THR A 121 29.39 11.74 -5.72
C THR A 121 29.87 12.21 -7.09
N GLY A 122 28.96 12.31 -8.08
CA GLY A 122 29.31 12.76 -9.44
C GLY A 122 29.80 14.21 -9.50
N ARG A 123 29.29 15.11 -8.63
CA ARG A 123 29.81 16.48 -8.52
C ARG A 123 31.20 16.55 -7.91
N ASN A 124 31.49 15.71 -6.92
CA ASN A 124 32.81 15.66 -6.31
C ASN A 124 33.86 15.04 -7.25
N ALA A 125 33.45 14.19 -8.20
CA ALA A 125 34.33 13.57 -9.18
C ALA A 125 34.60 14.45 -10.43
N GLY A 126 33.87 15.54 -10.63
CA GLY A 126 33.99 16.45 -11.78
C GLY A 126 34.49 17.85 -11.43
N GLY A 127 35.07 18.03 -10.24
CA GLY A 127 35.63 19.31 -9.76
C GLY A 127 37.17 19.36 -9.72
N GLU A 128 37.82 18.41 -10.38
CA GLU A 128 39.27 18.41 -10.62
C GLU A 128 39.55 18.76 -12.10
N GLU A 129 39.19 19.96 -12.52
CA GLU A 129 39.72 20.60 -13.75
C GLU A 129 39.97 22.09 -13.50
#